data_AF-A0A3Q8Z8U5-F1
#
_entry.id   AF-A0A3Q8Z8U5-F1
#
_cell.length_a   1.000
_cell.length_b   1.000
_cell.length_c   1.000
_cell.angle_alpha   90.00
_cell.angle_beta   90.00
_cell.angle_gamma   90.00
#
_symmetry.space_group_name_H-M   'P 1'
#
loop_
_entity.id
_entity.type
_entity.pdbx_description
1 polymer ?
#
loop_
_entity_poly.entity_id
_entity_poly.type
_entity_poly.pdbx_seq_one_letter_code
_entity_poly.pdbx_strand_id
1 'polypeptide(L)'
;MAGRFAYHPEAFSKDKSGKATKSFKDEAHLAFIRKLPSAISGAFGCDPAHISAGSPIHNKKRTGGGQKASDCWTVPLTRAEHDAQHDHGDELGWWRSHGIDPFELAIKLYENTGDAAKCIEILRKARA
;
A
#
# COMPACT_ATOMS: atom_id res chain seq x y z
N MET A 1 19.99 6.49 10.93
CA MET A 1 19.61 7.68 10.15
C MET A 1 18.13 7.56 9.84
N ALA A 2 17.29 8.40 10.45
CA ALA A 2 15.84 8.34 10.26
C ALA A 2 15.48 8.88 8.87
N GLY A 3 15.02 7.99 7.98
CA GLY A 3 14.49 8.36 6.67
C GLY A 3 13.40 9.42 6.85
N ARG A 4 13.60 10.57 6.22
CA ARG A 4 12.72 11.72 6.30
C ARG A 4 11.56 11.46 5.34
N PHE A 5 10.51 10.81 5.83
CA PHE A 5 9.31 10.49 5.05
C PHE A 5 8.68 11.79 4.52
N ALA A 6 8.55 11.89 3.20
CA ALA A 6 7.97 13.06 2.55
C ALA A 6 6.45 13.10 2.81
N TYR A 7 5.99 14.22 3.36
CA TYR A 7 4.56 14.50 3.50
C TYR A 7 4.00 14.87 2.12
N HIS A 8 3.20 13.99 1.51
CA HIS A 8 2.48 14.24 0.26
C HIS A 8 1.00 14.56 0.54
N PRO A 9 0.63 15.84 0.77
CA PRO A 9 -0.75 16.24 1.11
C PRO A 9 -1.74 16.07 -0.05
N GLU A 10 -1.25 16.07 -1.28
CA GLU A 10 -2.03 16.02 -2.52
C GLU A 10 -2.47 14.61 -2.92
N ALA A 11 -1.80 13.58 -2.39
CA ALA A 11 -2.12 12.17 -2.63
C ALA A 11 -3.56 11.80 -2.20
N PHE A 12 -4.13 12.52 -1.24
CA PHE A 12 -5.47 12.26 -0.69
C PHE A 12 -6.53 13.28 -1.10
N SER A 13 -6.22 14.23 -1.99
CA SER A 13 -7.28 15.13 -2.51
C SER A 13 -8.31 14.39 -3.37
N LYS A 14 -8.03 13.13 -3.75
CA LYS A 14 -8.97 12.19 -4.39
C LYS A 14 -9.52 11.11 -3.45
N ASP A 15 -9.04 11.03 -2.21
CA ASP A 15 -9.60 10.12 -1.24
C ASP A 15 -10.90 10.73 -0.71
N LYS A 16 -12.01 10.23 -1.25
CA LYS A 16 -13.35 10.67 -0.86
C LYS A 16 -13.73 10.21 0.56
N SER A 17 -12.81 9.87 1.47
CA SER A 17 -13.13 9.47 2.86
C SER A 17 -13.47 10.66 3.79
N GLY A 18 -14.33 11.57 3.34
CA GLY A 18 -14.96 12.54 4.23
C GLY A 18 -15.95 11.87 5.17
N LYS A 19 -15.60 11.71 6.47
CA LYS A 19 -16.40 11.41 7.70
C LYS A 19 -17.58 10.41 7.69
N ALA A 20 -18.11 9.98 6.55
CA ALA A 20 -19.28 9.11 6.36
C ALA A 20 -19.11 8.13 5.19
N THR A 21 -17.92 8.06 4.56
CA THR A 21 -17.77 7.33 3.30
C THR A 21 -17.50 5.84 3.53
N LYS A 22 -18.36 5.01 2.95
CA LYS A 22 -18.16 3.58 2.72
C LYS A 22 -16.77 3.34 2.11
N SER A 23 -16.10 2.26 2.52
CA SER A 23 -14.85 1.78 1.92
C SER A 23 -14.94 1.82 0.39
N PHE A 24 -14.03 2.54 -0.27
CA PHE A 24 -14.00 2.61 -1.73
C PHE A 24 -13.47 1.28 -2.27
N LYS A 25 -14.32 0.57 -3.01
CA LYS A 25 -13.98 -0.70 -3.65
C LYS A 25 -13.64 -0.45 -5.12
N ASP A 26 -12.40 -0.70 -5.51
CA ASP A 26 -11.93 -0.59 -6.90
C ASP A 26 -11.37 -1.94 -7.34
N GLU A 27 -12.25 -2.74 -7.95
CA GLU A 27 -11.90 -4.08 -8.39
C GLU A 27 -10.91 -4.06 -9.58
N ALA A 28 -10.92 -2.99 -10.39
CA ALA A 28 -9.98 -2.83 -11.49
C ALA A 28 -8.55 -2.58 -10.96
N HIS A 29 -8.42 -1.75 -9.93
CA HIS A 29 -7.15 -1.55 -9.23
C HIS A 29 -6.67 -2.85 -8.57
N LEU A 30 -7.54 -3.58 -7.88
CA LEU A 30 -7.18 -4.88 -7.28
C LEU A 30 -6.74 -5.92 -8.32
N ALA A 31 -7.36 -5.93 -9.51
CA ALA A 31 -6.95 -6.80 -10.61
C ALA A 31 -5.61 -6.36 -11.22
N PHE A 32 -5.33 -5.05 -11.22
CA PHE A 32 -4.06 -4.49 -11.67
C PHE A 32 -2.92 -4.84 -10.69
N ILE A 33 -3.12 -4.68 -9.39
CA ILE A 33 -2.13 -5.01 -8.35
C ILE A 33 -1.68 -6.48 -8.44
N ARG A 34 -2.62 -7.41 -8.69
CA ARG A 34 -2.29 -8.85 -8.88
C ARG A 34 -1.35 -9.14 -10.05
N LYS A 35 -1.29 -8.26 -11.04
CA LYS A 35 -0.41 -8.38 -12.21
C LYS A 35 0.99 -7.80 -11.96
N LEU A 36 1.17 -7.07 -10.85
CA LEU A 36 2.44 -6.45 -10.50
C LEU A 36 3.35 -7.43 -9.73
N PRO A 37 4.67 -7.22 -9.78
CA PRO A 37 5.60 -7.95 -8.94
C PRO A 37 5.54 -7.48 -7.48
N SER A 38 6.02 -8.30 -6.54
CA SER A 38 6.02 -7.96 -5.12
C SER A 38 6.87 -6.73 -4.82
N ALA A 39 6.39 -5.92 -3.88
CA ALA A 39 7.12 -4.80 -3.30
C ALA A 39 8.42 -5.20 -2.62
N ILE A 40 8.54 -6.45 -2.11
CA ILE A 40 9.71 -6.92 -1.37
C ILE A 40 10.60 -7.79 -2.27
N SER A 41 10.13 -8.98 -2.66
CA SER A 41 10.92 -9.91 -3.49
C SER A 41 10.95 -9.54 -4.98
N GLY A 42 9.94 -8.83 -5.49
CA GLY A 42 9.72 -8.66 -6.93
C GLY A 42 9.23 -9.90 -7.67
N ALA A 43 8.82 -10.95 -6.96
CA ALA A 43 8.21 -12.11 -7.58
C ALA A 43 6.81 -11.78 -8.13
N PHE A 44 6.42 -12.44 -9.22
CA PHE A 44 5.06 -12.36 -9.75
C PHE A 44 4.15 -13.38 -9.05
N GLY A 45 2.83 -13.15 -9.11
CA GLY A 45 1.85 -13.96 -8.36
C GLY A 45 1.54 -13.36 -6.99
N CYS A 46 1.38 -12.03 -6.95
CA CYS A 46 1.08 -11.30 -5.74
C CYS A 46 -0.42 -11.22 -5.46
N ASP A 47 -0.76 -11.25 -4.17
CA ASP A 47 -2.08 -10.91 -3.67
C ASP A 47 -2.09 -9.42 -3.27
N PRO A 48 -3.24 -8.74 -3.42
CA PRO A 48 -3.38 -7.37 -2.93
C PRO A 48 -3.43 -7.41 -1.40
N ALA A 49 -2.37 -6.94 -0.76
CA ALA A 49 -2.30 -6.80 0.69
C ALA A 49 -2.81 -5.42 1.10
N HIS A 50 -3.90 -5.40 1.86
CA HIS A 50 -4.47 -4.15 2.40
C HIS A 50 -3.69 -3.70 3.64
N ILE A 51 -3.23 -2.45 3.62
CA ILE A 51 -2.55 -1.86 4.77
C ILE A 51 -3.61 -1.50 5.81
N SER A 52 -3.61 -2.19 6.96
CA SER A 52 -4.60 -1.94 8.02
C SER A 52 -4.12 -0.87 9.01
N ALA A 53 -2.80 -0.72 9.16
CA ALA A 53 -2.16 0.31 9.96
C ALA A 53 -2.67 1.73 9.64
N GLY A 54 -2.98 2.51 10.70
CA GLY A 54 -3.29 3.93 10.56
C GLY A 54 -2.02 4.76 10.47
N SER A 55 -2.01 5.78 9.62
CA SER A 55 -0.94 6.77 9.59
C SER A 55 -1.52 8.17 9.66
N PRO A 56 -1.30 8.90 10.77
CA PRO A 56 -1.66 10.31 10.88
C PRO A 56 -0.96 11.19 9.82
N ILE A 57 0.26 10.79 9.43
CA ILE A 57 1.09 11.54 8.46
C ILE A 57 0.50 11.48 7.06
N HIS A 58 -0.06 10.33 6.66
CA HIS A 58 -0.71 10.16 5.35
C HIS A 58 -2.22 10.37 5.40
N ASN A 59 -2.74 11.02 6.45
CA ASN A 59 -4.17 11.24 6.67
C ASN A 59 -5.01 9.94 6.64
N LYS A 60 -4.37 8.79 6.90
CA LYS A 60 -5.02 7.48 6.94
C LYS A 60 -5.50 7.21 8.35
N LYS A 61 -6.82 7.25 8.55
CA LYS A 61 -7.42 6.78 9.80
C LYS A 61 -7.00 5.34 10.07
N ARG A 62 -6.66 5.06 11.33
CA ARG A 62 -6.47 3.68 11.79
C ARG A 62 -7.78 2.93 11.56
N THR A 63 -7.69 1.84 10.83
CA THR A 63 -8.83 0.97 10.58
C THR A 63 -9.09 0.18 11.86
N GLY A 64 -9.99 0.67 12.70
CA GLY A 64 -10.45 0.00 13.93
C GLY A 64 -11.98 -0.02 13.97
N GLY A 65 -12.58 -1.17 14.29
CA GLY A 65 -14.03 -1.30 14.43
C GLY A 65 -14.81 -1.72 13.17
N GLY A 66 -14.27 -2.63 12.35
CA GLY A 66 -15.05 -3.31 11.31
C GLY A 66 -15.19 -2.60 9.95
N GLN A 67 -14.54 -1.45 9.76
CA GLN A 67 -14.42 -0.85 8.42
C GLN A 67 -13.27 -1.50 7.65
N LYS A 68 -13.45 -1.82 6.36
CA LYS A 68 -12.35 -2.29 5.51
C LYS A 68 -11.51 -1.11 5.04
N ALA A 69 -10.17 -1.28 4.98
CA ALA A 69 -9.31 -0.30 4.35
C ALA A 69 -9.73 -0.13 2.87
N SER A 70 -9.71 1.11 2.37
CA SER A 70 -10.02 1.39 0.96
C SER A 70 -9.03 0.68 0.04
N ASP A 71 -9.46 0.29 -1.16
CA ASP A 71 -8.61 -0.45 -2.11
C ASP A 71 -7.41 0.35 -2.63
N CYS A 72 -7.42 1.69 -2.49
CA CYS A 72 -6.25 2.53 -2.75
C CYS A 72 -5.08 2.28 -1.78
N TRP A 73 -5.34 1.65 -0.63
CA TRP A 73 -4.34 1.26 0.36
C TRP A 73 -3.93 -0.20 0.20
N THR A 74 -3.66 -0.60 -1.04
CA THR A 74 -3.19 -1.95 -1.35
C THR A 74 -1.82 -1.94 -1.98
N VAL A 75 -1.03 -2.96 -1.63
CA VAL A 75 0.30 -3.18 -2.18
C VAL A 75 0.44 -4.62 -2.67
N PRO A 76 1.20 -4.87 -3.74
CA PRO A 76 1.45 -6.22 -4.22
C PRO A 76 2.45 -6.91 -3.29
N LEU A 77 1.98 -7.96 -2.61
CA LEU A 77 2.83 -8.84 -1.82
C LEU A 77 2.60 -10.29 -2.24
N THR A 78 3.65 -11.11 -2.20
CA THR A 78 3.45 -12.56 -2.32
C THR A 78 2.72 -13.09 -1.11
N ARG A 79 2.09 -14.27 -1.26
CA ARG A 79 1.41 -14.93 -0.13
C ARG A 79 2.33 -15.13 1.07
N ALA A 80 3.58 -15.55 0.84
CA ALA A 80 4.56 -15.78 1.89
C ALA A 80 4.93 -14.48 2.64
N GLU A 81 5.14 -13.38 1.93
CA GLU A 81 5.43 -12.07 2.55
C GLU A 81 4.22 -11.51 3.28
N HIS A 82 3.02 -11.70 2.71
CA HIS A 82 1.78 -11.31 3.37
C HIS A 82 1.58 -12.09 4.67
N ASP A 83 1.78 -13.41 4.67
CA ASP A 83 1.71 -14.23 5.87
C ASP A 83 2.80 -13.83 6.89
N ALA A 84 4.02 -13.52 6.44
CA ALA A 84 5.08 -13.02 7.30
C ALA A 84 4.76 -11.65 7.94
N GLN A 85 4.06 -10.78 7.19
CA GLN A 85 3.56 -9.50 7.71
C GLN A 85 2.51 -9.72 8.80
N HIS A 86 1.60 -10.69 8.61
CA HIS A 86 0.59 -11.06 9.63
C HIS A 86 1.23 -11.70 10.86
N ASP A 87 2.21 -12.59 10.67
CA ASP A 87 2.93 -13.27 11.75
C ASP A 87 3.73 -12.27 12.63
N HIS A 88 4.37 -11.28 12.00
CA HIS A 88 5.07 -10.22 12.72
C HIS A 88 4.13 -9.42 13.65
N GLY A 89 2.84 -9.30 13.32
CA GLY A 89 1.82 -8.60 14.12
C GLY A 89 1.94 -7.07 14.19
N ASP A 90 3.10 -6.50 13.86
CA ASP A 90 3.34 -5.07 13.69
C ASP A 90 3.66 -4.77 12.22
N GLU A 91 2.60 -4.47 11.44
CA GLU A 91 2.73 -4.21 10.01
C GLU A 91 3.78 -3.13 9.72
N LEU A 92 3.76 -2.02 10.46
CA LEU A 92 4.68 -0.89 10.24
C LEU A 92 6.13 -1.24 10.58
N GLY A 93 6.36 -2.01 11.65
CA GLY A 93 7.67 -2.52 12.01
C GLY A 93 8.24 -3.44 10.95
N TRP A 94 7.40 -4.31 10.37
CA TRP A 94 7.79 -5.17 9.26
C TRP A 94 8.15 -4.35 8.01
N TRP A 95 7.36 -3.35 7.63
CA TRP A 95 7.74 -2.49 6.49
C TRP A 95 9.00 -1.67 6.75
N ARG A 96 9.16 -1.16 7.98
CA ARG A 96 10.38 -0.44 8.40
C ARG A 96 11.62 -1.32 8.41
N SER A 97 11.49 -2.59 8.77
CA SER A 97 12.62 -3.53 8.73
C SER A 97 13.09 -3.79 7.30
N HIS A 98 12.18 -3.68 6.32
CA HIS A 98 12.49 -3.71 4.89
C HIS A 98 12.88 -2.33 4.31
N GLY A 99 12.84 -1.26 5.12
CA GLY A 99 13.16 0.11 4.68
C GLY A 99 12.15 0.72 3.71
N ILE A 100 10.98 0.11 3.54
CA ILE A 100 9.97 0.52 2.56
C ILE A 100 8.82 1.23 3.30
N ASP A 101 8.35 2.34 2.74
CA ASP A 101 7.13 2.98 3.21
C ASP A 101 5.92 2.40 2.43
N PRO A 102 5.01 1.65 3.10
CA PRO A 102 3.90 1.01 2.43
C PRO A 102 2.85 2.03 1.97
N PHE A 103 2.74 3.17 2.66
CA PHE A 103 1.77 4.20 2.32
C PHE A 103 2.21 4.96 1.08
N GLU A 104 3.47 5.39 1.03
CA GLU A 104 4.03 6.05 -0.15
C GLU A 104 3.98 5.13 -1.37
N LEU A 105 4.27 3.84 -1.17
CA LEU A 105 4.18 2.85 -2.24
C LEU A 105 2.74 2.70 -2.75
N ALA A 106 1.77 2.52 -1.86
CA ALA A 106 0.36 2.39 -2.22
C ALA A 106 -0.13 3.63 -2.99
N ILE A 107 0.25 4.83 -2.56
CA ILE A 107 -0.06 6.09 -3.25
C ILE A 107 0.48 6.08 -4.68
N LYS A 108 1.79 5.84 -4.84
CA LYS A 108 2.45 5.86 -6.16
C LYS A 108 1.86 4.80 -7.10
N LEU A 109 1.52 3.63 -6.58
CA LEU A 109 0.86 2.56 -7.34
C LEU A 109 -0.55 2.94 -7.75
N TYR A 110 -1.32 3.57 -6.85
CA TYR A 110 -2.67 4.01 -7.14
C TYR A 110 -2.69 5.14 -8.18
N GLU A 111 -1.80 6.14 -8.06
CA GLU A 111 -1.67 7.24 -9.03
C GLU A 111 -1.29 6.78 -10.44
N ASN A 112 -0.51 5.69 -10.54
CA ASN A 112 -0.09 5.10 -11.80
C ASN A 112 -0.91 3.86 -12.18
N THR A 113 -2.10 3.67 -11.59
CA THR A 113 -3.00 2.57 -11.96
C THR A 113 -3.30 2.62 -13.44
N GLY A 114 -3.01 1.52 -14.15
CA GLY A 114 -3.14 1.44 -15.61
C GLY A 114 -1.81 1.51 -16.37
N ASP A 115 -0.73 1.97 -15.73
CA ASP A 115 0.62 1.98 -16.29
C ASP A 115 1.51 0.98 -15.56
N ALA A 116 1.46 -0.28 -16.00
CA ALA A 116 2.21 -1.38 -15.39
C ALA A 116 3.72 -1.13 -15.42
N ALA A 117 4.24 -0.50 -16.47
CA ALA A 117 5.67 -0.25 -16.62
C ALA A 117 6.17 0.72 -15.54
N LYS A 118 5.45 1.84 -15.32
CA LYS A 118 5.77 2.77 -14.23
C LYS A 118 5.64 2.13 -12.86
N CYS A 119 4.59 1.37 -12.60
CA CYS A 119 4.42 0.71 -11.31
C CYS A 119 5.54 -0.30 -11.03
N ILE A 120 5.99 -1.06 -12.03
CA ILE A 120 7.13 -1.95 -11.90
C ILE A 120 8.42 -1.15 -11.61
N GLU A 121 8.61 0.00 -12.25
CA GLU A 121 9.76 0.86 -11.97
C GLU A 121 9.73 1.42 -10.54
N ILE A 122 8.57 1.85 -10.06
CA ILE A 122 8.36 2.31 -8.67
C ILE A 122 8.70 1.19 -7.69
N LEU A 123 8.20 -0.03 -7.93
CA LEU A 123 8.49 -1.21 -7.10
C LEU A 123 9.97 -1.58 -7.13
N ARG A 124 10.63 -1.44 -8.29
CA ARG A 124 12.08 -1.65 -8.40
C ARG A 124 12.85 -0.62 -7.58
N LYS A 125 12.49 0.66 -7.66
CA LYS A 125 13.11 1.76 -6.91
C LYS A 125 12.89 1.66 -5.42
N ALA A 126 11.72 1.19 -4.98
CA ALA A 126 11.40 1.01 -3.56
C ALA A 126 12.29 -0.05 -2.88
N ARG A 127 12.83 -1.01 -3.66
CA ARG A 127 13.70 -2.08 -3.16
C ARG A 127 15.20 -1.78 -3.26
N ALA A 128 15.58 -0.73 -3.99
CA ALA A 128 16.97 -0.39 -4.31
C ALA A 128 17.59 0.49 -3.21
#